data_AF-A0A4Y4KDQ8-F1
#
_entry.id   AF-A0A4Y4KDQ8-F1
#
_cell.length_a   1.000
_cell.length_b   1.000
_cell.length_c   1.000
_cell.angle_alpha   90.00
_cell.angle_beta   90.00
_cell.angle_gamma   90.00
#
_symmetry.space_group_name_H-M   'P 1'
#
loop_
_entity.id
_entity.type
_entity.pdbx_description
1 polymer ?
#
loop_
_entity_poly.entity_id
_entity_poly.type
_entity_poly.pdbx_seq_one_letter_code
_entity_poly.pdbx_strand_id
1 'polypeptide(L)'
;MRNALMDAGQIGMTLLTAWIAQKRLRDLLALARTGADRERVGHLRWKLLTWCADSEVPEVRQLAVTLDCWWPEISAFIATGHSNTASEGVNRMIKLCARNTHGFRNPANQRLRTRCVTTRRAQGHLAPLNFVDPVMSKRAPAQDHRALQTESVRKVSSPSPPGNYHPPACFGHLDRVAVPELER
;
A
#
# COMPACT_ATOMS: atom_id res chain seq x y z
N MET A 1 -21.48 16.98 -5.72
CA MET A 1 -20.03 16.95 -5.98
C MET A 1 -19.70 16.53 -7.41
N ARG A 2 -20.19 15.39 -7.91
CA ARG A 2 -19.92 14.94 -9.30
C ARG A 2 -20.35 15.95 -10.37
N ASN A 3 -21.56 16.51 -10.25
CA ASN A 3 -22.09 17.44 -11.25
C ASN A 3 -21.25 18.73 -11.31
N ALA A 4 -20.87 19.30 -10.17
CA ALA A 4 -20.00 20.47 -10.10
C ALA A 4 -18.59 20.29 -10.74
N LEU A 5 -18.06 19.05 -10.78
CA LEU A 5 -16.82 18.76 -11.49
C LEU A 5 -17.03 18.65 -13.01
N MET A 6 -18.19 18.16 -13.45
CA MET A 6 -18.53 18.14 -14.88
C MET A 6 -18.70 19.57 -15.41
N ASP A 7 -19.25 20.45 -14.58
CA ASP A 7 -19.51 21.86 -14.92
C ASP A 7 -18.24 22.73 -14.93
N ALA A 8 -17.12 22.25 -14.36
CA ALA A 8 -15.84 22.96 -14.28
C ALA A 8 -14.95 22.78 -15.54
N GLY A 9 -15.50 22.21 -16.61
CA GLY A 9 -14.79 22.00 -17.88
C GLY A 9 -13.69 20.96 -17.79
N GLN A 10 -12.66 21.10 -18.63
CA GLN A 10 -11.63 20.06 -18.81
C GLN A 10 -10.90 19.67 -17.52
N ILE A 11 -10.57 20.65 -16.67
CA ILE A 11 -9.88 20.40 -15.40
C ILE A 11 -10.77 19.56 -14.46
N GLY A 12 -12.06 19.89 -14.39
CA GLY A 12 -13.02 19.16 -13.59
C GLY A 12 -13.20 17.71 -14.07
N MET A 13 -13.19 17.49 -15.38
CA MET A 13 -13.23 16.14 -15.97
C MET A 13 -11.96 15.34 -15.66
N THR A 14 -10.78 15.94 -15.73
CA THR A 14 -9.51 15.30 -15.34
C THR A 14 -9.54 14.88 -13.87
N LEU A 15 -9.95 15.78 -12.98
CA LEU A 15 -10.06 15.50 -11.54
C LEU A 15 -11.08 14.40 -11.25
N LEU A 16 -12.24 14.44 -11.92
CA LEU A 16 -13.26 13.41 -11.78
C LEU A 16 -12.73 12.04 -12.23
N THR A 17 -12.01 11.99 -13.34
CA THR A 17 -11.43 10.75 -13.87
C THR A 17 -10.41 10.15 -12.91
N ALA A 18 -9.50 10.97 -12.39
CA ALA A 18 -8.53 10.55 -11.38
C ALA A 18 -9.20 10.09 -10.08
N TRP A 19 -10.25 10.79 -9.63
CA TRP A 19 -11.01 10.41 -8.44
C TRP A 19 -11.73 9.07 -8.60
N ILE A 20 -12.32 8.80 -9.78
CA ILE A 20 -12.96 7.50 -10.05
C ILE A 20 -11.92 6.37 -10.01
N ALA A 21 -10.75 6.56 -10.63
CA ALA A 21 -9.66 5.58 -10.59
C ALA A 21 -9.22 5.30 -9.13
N GLN A 22 -9.05 6.35 -8.34
CA GLN A 22 -8.73 6.23 -6.91
C GLN A 22 -9.80 5.43 -6.14
N LYS A 23 -11.09 5.69 -6.40
CA LYS A 23 -12.19 4.97 -5.74
C LYS A 23 -12.20 3.49 -6.09
N ARG A 24 -12.05 3.15 -7.38
CA ARG A 24 -11.94 1.75 -7.83
C ARG A 24 -10.77 1.01 -7.19
N LEU A 25 -9.61 1.68 -7.06
CA LEU A 25 -8.47 1.13 -6.35
C LEU A 25 -8.78 0.89 -4.86
N ARG A 26 -9.47 1.82 -4.20
CA ARG A 26 -9.88 1.62 -2.81
C ARG A 26 -10.86 0.47 -2.64
N ASP A 27 -11.81 0.30 -3.57
CA ASP A 27 -12.77 -0.80 -3.54
C ASP A 27 -12.07 -2.16 -3.69
N LEU A 28 -11.05 -2.23 -4.56
CA LEU A 28 -10.20 -3.42 -4.71
C LEU A 28 -9.40 -3.70 -3.43
N LEU A 29 -8.73 -2.70 -2.87
CA LEU A 29 -7.90 -2.86 -1.66
C LEU A 29 -8.74 -3.15 -0.41
N ALA A 30 -10.02 -2.75 -0.39
CA ALA A 30 -10.95 -3.06 0.69
C ALA A 30 -11.29 -4.56 0.79
N LEU A 31 -10.96 -5.37 -0.23
CA LEU A 31 -11.06 -6.82 -0.16
C LEU A 31 -9.99 -7.47 0.74
N ALA A 32 -8.99 -6.71 1.20
CA ALA A 32 -7.99 -7.24 2.11
C ALA A 32 -8.63 -7.78 3.40
N ARG A 33 -8.24 -8.99 3.80
CA ARG A 33 -8.72 -9.69 5.02
C ARG A 33 -10.22 -9.99 5.05
N THR A 34 -10.95 -9.83 3.94
CA THR A 34 -12.37 -10.22 3.88
C THR A 34 -12.56 -11.69 3.47
N GLY A 35 -11.50 -12.36 3.01
CA GLY A 35 -11.59 -13.70 2.44
C GLY A 35 -12.25 -13.73 1.06
N ALA A 36 -12.19 -12.62 0.31
CA ALA A 36 -12.77 -12.53 -1.02
C ALA A 36 -12.17 -13.56 -1.99
N ASP A 37 -13.04 -14.17 -2.79
CA ASP A 37 -12.65 -15.14 -3.81
C ASP A 37 -11.81 -14.49 -4.93
N ARG A 38 -10.96 -15.31 -5.56
CA ARG A 38 -10.07 -14.93 -6.66
C ARG A 38 -10.82 -14.30 -7.81
N GLU A 39 -12.01 -14.81 -8.15
CA GLU A 39 -12.85 -14.25 -9.22
C GLU A 39 -13.29 -12.82 -8.91
N ARG A 40 -13.66 -12.55 -7.65
CA ARG A 40 -14.06 -11.20 -7.23
C ARG A 40 -12.89 -10.22 -7.30
N VAL A 41 -11.71 -10.64 -6.86
CA VAL A 41 -10.48 -9.84 -6.92
C VAL A 41 -10.09 -9.57 -8.39
N GLY A 42 -10.14 -10.60 -9.23
CA GLY A 42 -9.87 -10.52 -10.67
C GLY A 42 -10.81 -9.56 -11.38
N HIS A 43 -12.10 -9.65 -11.12
CA HIS A 43 -13.11 -8.75 -11.69
C HIS A 43 -12.90 -7.28 -11.33
N LEU A 44 -12.60 -6.99 -10.06
CA LEU A 44 -12.34 -5.62 -9.62
C LEU A 44 -11.02 -5.08 -10.20
N ARG A 45 -9.98 -5.92 -10.28
CA ARG A 45 -8.72 -5.56 -10.94
C ARG A 45 -8.97 -5.23 -12.42
N TRP A 46 -9.67 -6.09 -13.14
CA TRP A 46 -9.98 -5.89 -14.56
C TRP A 46 -10.75 -4.57 -14.76
N LYS A 47 -11.83 -4.35 -13.99
CA LYS A 47 -12.59 -3.09 -14.04
C LYS A 47 -11.76 -1.84 -13.74
N LEU A 48 -10.77 -1.94 -12.87
CA LEU A 48 -9.86 -0.83 -12.54
C LEU A 48 -8.87 -0.59 -13.69
N LEU A 49 -8.18 -1.64 -14.15
CA LEU A 49 -7.15 -1.51 -15.17
C LEU A 49 -7.73 -1.09 -16.52
N THR A 50 -8.87 -1.64 -16.94
CA THR A 50 -9.57 -1.22 -18.17
C THR A 50 -9.97 0.26 -18.08
N TRP A 51 -10.58 0.68 -16.96
CA TRP A 51 -10.93 2.09 -16.77
C TRP A 51 -9.71 3.03 -16.85
N CYS A 52 -8.59 2.62 -16.25
CA CYS A 52 -7.38 3.42 -16.27
C CYS A 52 -6.71 3.44 -17.66
N ALA A 53 -6.72 2.32 -18.38
CA ALA A 53 -6.13 2.19 -19.72
C ALA A 53 -6.91 3.01 -20.77
N ASP A 54 -8.24 3.00 -20.68
CA ASP A 54 -9.15 3.74 -21.58
C ASP A 54 -9.17 5.25 -21.29
N SER A 55 -8.51 5.71 -20.22
CA SER A 55 -8.48 7.12 -19.85
C SER A 55 -7.66 7.95 -20.83
N GLU A 56 -8.16 9.13 -21.18
CA GLU A 56 -7.42 10.17 -21.91
C GLU A 56 -6.40 10.91 -21.03
N VAL A 57 -6.47 10.75 -19.71
CA VAL A 57 -5.54 11.39 -18.75
C VAL A 57 -4.26 10.55 -18.66
N PRO A 58 -3.09 11.06 -19.07
CA PRO A 58 -1.87 10.27 -19.15
C PRO A 58 -1.42 9.74 -17.79
N GLU A 59 -1.62 10.50 -16.71
CA GLU A 59 -1.30 10.06 -15.34
C GLU A 59 -2.17 8.87 -14.90
N VAL A 60 -3.44 8.82 -15.32
CA VAL A 60 -4.36 7.71 -15.02
C VAL A 60 -3.99 6.47 -15.84
N ARG A 61 -3.57 6.65 -17.09
CA ARG A 61 -3.02 5.55 -17.89
C ARG A 61 -1.73 4.99 -17.28
N GLN A 62 -0.84 5.86 -16.84
CA GLN A 62 0.40 5.46 -16.15
C GLN A 62 0.13 4.75 -14.82
N LEU A 63 -0.97 5.11 -14.14
CA LEU A 63 -1.44 4.37 -12.96
C LEU A 63 -1.76 2.91 -13.31
N ALA A 64 -2.36 2.61 -14.46
CA ALA A 64 -2.61 1.22 -14.88
C ALA A 64 -1.30 0.42 -14.98
N VAL A 65 -0.29 1.00 -15.64
CA VAL A 65 1.04 0.39 -15.79
C VAL A 65 1.69 0.13 -14.43
N THR A 66 1.58 1.12 -13.54
CA THR A 66 2.13 1.01 -12.18
C THR A 66 1.43 -0.10 -11.40
N LEU A 67 0.10 -0.14 -11.42
CA LEU A 67 -0.68 -1.15 -10.70
C LEU A 67 -0.43 -2.56 -11.22
N ASP A 68 -0.24 -2.73 -12.52
CA ASP A 68 0.07 -4.02 -13.13
C ASP A 68 1.46 -4.50 -12.74
N CYS A 69 2.46 -3.61 -12.79
CA CYS A 69 3.83 -3.90 -12.37
C CYS A 69 3.92 -4.33 -10.89
N TRP A 70 3.11 -3.74 -10.02
CA TRP A 70 3.07 -4.02 -8.57
C TRP A 70 1.98 -5.03 -8.18
N TRP A 71 1.40 -5.73 -9.15
CA TRP A 71 0.32 -6.67 -8.88
C TRP A 71 0.70 -7.79 -7.91
N PRO A 72 1.91 -8.40 -7.97
CA PRO A 72 2.31 -9.43 -7.01
C PRO A 72 2.18 -8.96 -5.55
N GLU A 73 2.68 -7.76 -5.25
CA GLU A 73 2.63 -7.15 -3.92
C GLU A 73 1.20 -6.78 -3.51
N ILE A 74 0.41 -6.20 -4.42
CA ILE A 74 -1.00 -5.87 -4.15
C ILE A 74 -1.81 -7.13 -3.86
N SER A 75 -1.61 -8.20 -4.64
CA SER A 75 -2.31 -9.48 -4.45
C SER A 75 -1.91 -10.13 -3.12
N ALA A 76 -0.63 -10.04 -2.74
CA ALA A 76 -0.16 -10.50 -1.43
C ALA A 76 -0.79 -9.69 -0.29
N PHE A 77 -0.94 -8.36 -0.43
CA PHE A 77 -1.65 -7.53 0.53
C PHE A 77 -3.13 -7.93 0.65
N ILE A 78 -3.82 -8.19 -0.45
CA ILE A 78 -5.24 -8.62 -0.40
C ILE A 78 -5.37 -9.96 0.32
N ALA A 79 -4.49 -10.91 0.02
CA ALA A 79 -4.50 -12.25 0.62
C ALA A 79 -4.14 -12.24 2.12
N THR A 80 -3.13 -11.48 2.52
CA THR A 80 -2.56 -11.54 3.88
C THR A 80 -3.00 -10.38 4.78
N GLY A 81 -3.39 -9.25 4.19
CA GLY A 81 -3.66 -7.99 4.88
C GLY A 81 -2.43 -7.31 5.46
N HIS A 82 -1.21 -7.78 5.17
CA HIS A 82 0.04 -7.22 5.66
C HIS A 82 0.40 -5.92 4.95
N SER A 83 0.43 -4.81 5.69
CA SER A 83 0.85 -3.51 5.17
C SER A 83 2.17 -3.05 5.81
N ASN A 84 2.87 -2.15 5.12
CA ASN A 84 4.08 -1.51 5.64
C ASN A 84 3.83 -0.51 6.78
N THR A 85 2.56 -0.32 7.20
CA THR A 85 2.14 0.70 8.17
C THR A 85 2.89 0.60 9.50
N ALA A 86 3.13 -0.62 10.01
CA ALA A 86 3.86 -0.81 11.27
C ALA A 86 5.32 -0.33 11.15
N SER A 87 6.00 -0.73 10.07
CA SER A 87 7.38 -0.34 9.77
C SER A 87 7.50 1.17 9.53
N GLU A 88 6.53 1.77 8.85
CA GLU A 88 6.47 3.22 8.61
C GLU A 88 6.28 4.01 9.89
N GLY A 89 5.42 3.53 10.80
CA GLY A 89 5.25 4.13 12.12
C GLY A 89 6.56 4.16 12.90
N VAL A 90 7.29 3.04 12.91
CA VAL A 90 8.61 2.94 13.53
C VAL A 90 9.61 3.88 12.86
N ASN A 91 9.69 3.89 11.52
CA ASN A 91 10.58 4.79 10.78
C ASN A 91 10.27 6.26 11.05
N ARG A 92 8.99 6.62 11.17
CA ARG A 92 8.56 7.97 11.51
C ARG A 92 9.04 8.37 12.91
N MET A 93 8.90 7.49 13.90
CA MET A 93 9.39 7.74 15.26
C MET A 93 10.92 7.93 15.30
N ILE A 94 11.66 7.07 14.61
CA ILE A 94 13.12 7.18 14.51
C ILE A 94 13.49 8.52 13.87
N LYS A 95 12.83 8.91 12.77
CA LYS A 95 13.04 10.20 12.10
C LYS A 95 12.62 11.40 12.96
N LEU A 96 11.61 11.28 13.81
CA LEU A 96 11.23 12.37 14.72
C LEU A 96 12.28 12.55 15.81
N CYS A 97 12.72 11.45 16.42
CA CYS A 97 13.84 11.46 17.34
C CYS A 97 15.11 11.99 16.64
N ALA A 98 15.31 11.64 15.36
CA ALA A 98 16.36 12.13 14.45
C ALA A 98 16.51 13.66 14.50
N ARG A 99 15.36 14.33 14.42
CA ARG A 99 15.28 15.78 14.35
C ARG A 99 15.43 16.44 15.72
N ASN A 100 14.89 15.83 16.78
CA ASN A 100 14.88 16.47 18.11
C ASN A 100 16.22 16.38 18.84
N THR A 101 17.15 15.54 18.38
CA THR A 101 18.43 15.34 19.07
C THR A 101 19.58 15.62 18.10
N HIS A 102 19.97 16.89 18.05
CA HIS A 102 21.17 17.37 17.38
C HIS A 102 22.42 17.10 18.25
N GLY A 103 23.59 16.91 17.63
CA GLY A 103 24.88 16.89 18.34
C GLY A 103 25.50 15.52 18.67
N PHE A 104 24.84 14.39 18.39
CA PHE A 104 25.44 13.07 18.57
C PHE A 104 26.48 12.76 17.47
N ARG A 105 27.77 12.89 17.79
CA ARG A 105 28.90 12.54 16.90
C ARG A 105 29.39 11.09 17.01
N ASN A 106 28.90 10.34 18.00
CA ASN A 106 29.29 8.94 18.23
C ASN A 106 28.21 7.95 17.71
N PRO A 107 28.55 7.00 16.82
CA PRO A 107 27.65 5.94 16.35
C PRO A 107 26.96 5.13 17.46
N ALA A 108 27.61 4.92 18.60
CA ALA A 108 27.02 4.23 19.75
C ALA A 108 25.80 5.00 20.30
N ASN A 109 25.90 6.33 20.40
CA ASN A 109 24.80 7.20 20.86
C ASN A 109 23.67 7.25 19.83
N GLN A 110 23.97 7.19 18.53
CA GLN A 110 22.97 7.09 17.47
C GLN A 110 22.17 5.77 17.55
N ARG A 111 22.85 4.65 17.83
CA ARG A 111 22.20 3.34 18.04
C ARG A 111 21.34 3.32 19.30
N LEU A 112 21.85 3.84 20.41
CA LEU A 112 21.13 3.91 21.68
C LEU A 112 19.83 4.71 21.55
N ARG A 113 19.89 5.86 20.88
CA ARG A 113 18.71 6.69 20.61
C ARG A 113 17.63 5.95 19.83
N THR A 114 18.01 5.31 18.72
CA THR A 114 17.08 4.49 17.92
C THR A 114 16.46 3.41 18.79
N ARG A 115 17.27 2.72 19.61
CA ARG A 115 16.80 1.71 20.55
C ARG A 115 15.81 2.27 21.58
N CYS A 116 16.09 3.44 22.16
CA CYS A 116 15.21 4.09 23.12
C CYS A 116 13.81 4.30 22.54
N VAL A 117 13.68 4.88 21.35
CA VAL A 117 12.37 5.19 20.75
C VAL A 117 11.65 4.01 20.10
N THR A 118 12.39 2.93 19.80
CA THR A 118 11.81 1.69 19.24
C THR A 118 11.44 0.66 20.31
N THR A 119 11.75 0.90 21.59
CA THR A 119 11.26 0.05 22.67
C THR A 119 9.75 0.20 22.84
N ARG A 120 9.05 -0.93 23.06
CA ARG A 120 7.59 -0.95 23.32
C ARG A 120 7.15 0.03 24.41
N ARG A 121 7.98 0.21 25.46
CA ARG A 121 7.70 1.15 26.56
C ARG A 121 7.74 2.61 26.10
N ALA A 122 8.64 2.98 25.19
CA ALA A 122 8.72 4.33 24.66
C ALA A 122 7.68 4.62 23.56
N GLN A 123 7.26 3.60 22.81
CA GLN A 123 6.22 3.73 21.77
C GLN A 123 4.87 4.19 22.33
N GLY A 124 4.48 3.76 23.53
CA GLY A 124 3.25 4.22 24.18
C GLY A 124 3.28 5.67 24.67
N HIS A 125 4.48 6.22 24.95
CA HIS A 125 4.64 7.56 25.53
C HIS A 125 4.94 8.65 24.50
N LEU A 126 5.29 8.26 23.27
CA LEU A 126 5.64 9.17 22.17
C LEU A 126 4.53 9.23 21.10
N ALA A 127 3.30 8.81 21.44
CA ALA A 127 2.16 8.85 20.53
C ALA A 127 2.00 10.27 19.95
N PRO A 128 2.31 10.49 18.66
CA PRO A 128 2.01 11.75 18.04
C PRO A 128 0.50 11.82 17.84
N LEU A 129 -0.08 13.00 18.12
CA LEU A 129 -1.51 13.28 18.02
C LEU A 129 -2.17 12.57 16.83
N ASN A 130 -3.11 11.70 17.19
CA ASN A 130 -4.09 10.98 16.40
C ASN A 130 -4.27 11.45 14.94
N PHE A 131 -3.80 10.65 13.99
CA PHE A 131 -4.51 10.49 12.71
C PHE A 131 -5.28 9.17 12.79
N VAL A 132 -6.55 9.26 13.16
CA VAL A 132 -7.48 8.13 13.08
C VAL A 132 -7.96 8.08 11.64
N ASP A 133 -7.51 7.09 10.87
CA ASP A 133 -8.16 6.74 9.60
C ASP A 133 -9.57 6.18 9.92
N PRO A 134 -10.67 6.85 9.50
CA PRO A 134 -12.03 6.41 9.84
C PRO A 134 -12.44 5.09 9.15
N VAL A 135 -11.57 4.50 8.32
CA VAL A 135 -11.85 3.26 7.58
C VAL A 135 -11.39 1.99 8.31
N MET A 136 -10.61 2.09 9.39
CA MET A 136 -10.04 0.93 10.10
C MET A 136 -10.68 0.64 11.48
N SER A 137 -11.78 1.31 11.83
CA SER A 137 -12.45 1.11 13.12
C SER A 137 -13.41 -0.09 13.11
N LYS A 138 -12.86 -1.30 13.15
CA LYS A 138 -13.50 -2.47 13.76
C LYS A 138 -12.42 -3.36 14.39
N ARG A 139 -11.99 -3.02 15.62
CA ARG A 139 -11.35 -4.00 16.50
C ARG A 139 -12.43 -4.66 17.34
N ALA A 140 -12.69 -5.95 17.07
CA ALA A 140 -13.19 -6.85 18.09
C ALA A 140 -12.08 -7.07 19.14
N PRO A 141 -12.41 -7.31 20.42
CA PRO A 141 -11.40 -7.45 21.47
C PRO A 141 -10.50 -8.66 21.20
N ALA A 142 -9.19 -8.44 21.37
CA ALA A 142 -8.17 -9.47 21.19
C ALA A 142 -8.34 -10.57 22.26
N GLN A 143 -8.53 -11.81 21.82
CA GLN A 143 -8.32 -12.99 22.66
C GLN A 143 -6.82 -13.17 22.88
N ASP A 144 -6.46 -13.38 24.14
CA ASP A 144 -5.08 -13.48 24.62
C ASP A 144 -4.49 -14.84 24.22
N HIS A 145 -3.90 -14.94 23.02
CA HIS A 145 -3.12 -16.11 22.59
C HIS A 145 -1.70 -16.05 23.16
N ARG A 146 -1.60 -16.11 24.49
CA ARG A 146 -0.36 -16.27 25.23
C ARG A 146 -0.07 -17.77 25.42
N ALA A 147 0.28 -18.46 24.34
CA ALA A 147 1.04 -19.72 24.35
C ALA A 147 1.29 -20.16 22.91
N LEU A 148 2.48 -20.67 22.64
CA LEU A 148 2.93 -21.26 21.36
C LEU A 148 3.37 -20.24 20.30
N GLN A 149 4.64 -19.84 20.39
CA GLN A 149 5.59 -19.78 19.26
C GLN A 149 6.96 -19.33 19.78
N THR A 150 7.64 -20.23 20.48
CA THR A 150 9.11 -20.28 20.45
C THR A 150 9.49 -21.12 19.24
N GLU A 151 9.64 -20.49 18.08
CA GLU A 151 10.29 -21.15 16.96
C GLU A 151 11.16 -20.17 16.18
N SER A 152 12.33 -20.69 15.84
CA SER A 152 13.49 -20.03 15.26
C SER A 152 13.14 -19.10 14.09
N VAL A 153 13.30 -17.78 14.29
CA VAL A 153 13.44 -16.84 13.17
C VAL A 153 14.81 -17.09 12.54
N ARG A 154 14.88 -18.04 11.60
CA ARG A 154 15.96 -18.07 10.62
C ARG A 154 15.87 -16.79 9.81
N LYS A 155 16.94 -16.02 9.85
CA LYS A 155 17.14 -14.79 9.10
C LYS A 155 17.17 -15.14 7.61
N VAL A 156 16.02 -15.06 6.93
CA VAL A 156 16.00 -15.07 5.46
C VAL A 156 16.62 -13.74 5.04
N SER A 157 17.89 -13.78 4.65
CA SER A 157 18.59 -12.66 4.05
C SER A 157 17.95 -12.35 2.70
N SER A 158 17.07 -11.35 2.67
CA SER A 158 16.62 -10.74 1.42
C SER A 158 17.85 -10.15 0.72
N PRO A 159 18.15 -10.48 -0.54
CA PRO A 159 19.23 -9.83 -1.26
C PRO A 159 18.86 -8.35 -1.44
N SER A 160 19.78 -7.45 -1.09
CA SER A 160 19.63 -6.02 -1.39
C SER A 160 19.57 -5.82 -2.91
N PRO A 161 18.69 -4.95 -3.42
CA PRO A 161 18.63 -4.69 -4.85
C PRO A 161 19.93 -4.02 -5.31
N PRO A 162 20.52 -4.41 -6.45
CA PRO A 162 21.65 -3.69 -7.03
C PRO A 162 21.20 -2.26 -7.38
N GLY A 163 22.08 -1.30 -7.12
CA GLY A 163 21.82 0.14 -7.13
C GLY A 163 21.50 0.80 -8.48
N ASN A 164 20.89 0.10 -9.42
CA ASN A 164 20.42 0.65 -10.69
C ASN A 164 18.97 0.18 -10.93
N TYR A 165 17.99 0.96 -10.48
CA TYR A 165 16.58 0.71 -10.75
C TYR A 165 16.27 1.13 -12.19
N HIS A 166 16.45 0.21 -13.13
CA HIS A 166 15.79 0.30 -14.42
C HIS A 166 14.35 -0.20 -14.24
N PRO A 167 13.32 0.57 -14.65
CA PRO A 167 11.97 0.03 -14.69
C PRO A 167 11.99 -1.21 -15.60
N PRO A 168 11.35 -2.32 -15.21
CA PRO A 168 11.18 -3.44 -16.14
C PRO A 168 10.45 -2.90 -17.38
N ALA A 169 10.92 -3.29 -18.56
CA ALA A 169 10.26 -2.99 -19.83
C ALA A 169 8.91 -3.71 -19.88
N CYS A 170 7.92 -3.14 -19.20
CA CYS A 170 6.53 -3.51 -19.36
C CYS A 170 6.04 -2.78 -20.60
N PHE A 171 6.23 -3.37 -21.78
CA PHE A 171 5.23 -3.50 -22.84
C PHE A 171 5.83 -4.14 -24.10
N GLY A 172 5.65 -5.46 -24.23
CA GLY A 172 5.44 -6.10 -25.53
C GLY A 172 3.96 -6.48 -25.59
N HIS A 173 3.19 -5.77 -26.41
CA HIS A 173 1.89 -6.20 -26.93
C HIS A 173 0.70 -6.29 -25.93
N LEU A 174 -0.03 -5.19 -25.73
CA LEU A 174 -1.49 -5.24 -25.54
C LEU A 174 -2.07 -5.09 -26.95
N ASP A 175 -1.92 -6.13 -27.76
CA ASP A 175 -2.88 -6.38 -28.81
C ASP A 175 -3.80 -7.47 -28.30
N ARG A 176 -5.09 -7.11 -28.15
CA ARG A 176 -6.23 -7.96 -27.81
C ARG A 176 -6.07 -8.86 -26.57
N VAL A 177 -6.64 -8.40 -25.45
CA VAL A 177 -7.15 -9.32 -24.43
C VAL A 177 -8.28 -10.14 -25.07
N ALA A 178 -7.94 -11.33 -25.57
CA ALA A 178 -8.89 -12.35 -25.96
C ALA A 178 -9.65 -12.82 -24.70
N VAL A 179 -10.97 -12.70 -24.76
CA VAL A 179 -11.91 -13.29 -23.81
C VAL A 179 -11.85 -14.81 -23.96
N PRO A 180 -11.65 -15.61 -22.89
CA PRO A 180 -11.94 -17.03 -22.96
C PRO A 180 -13.46 -17.21 -22.90
N GLU A 181 -14.00 -17.69 -24.01
CA GLU A 181 -15.36 -18.19 -24.18
C GLU A 181 -15.57 -19.36 -23.21
N LEU A 182 -16.45 -19.15 -22.22
CA LEU A 182 -16.88 -20.20 -21.29
C LEU A 182 -17.98 -21.03 -21.96
N GLU A 183 -17.59 -22.05 -22.73
CA GLU A 183 -18.48 -23.17 -23.02
C GLU A 183 -18.53 -24.11 -21.81
N ARG A 184 -19.65 -24.07 -21.08
CA ARG A 184 -20.51 -25.21 -20.68
C ARG A 184 -21.54 -24.78 -19.64
#